data_AF-A0A1X2I1B7-F1
#
_entry.id   AF-A0A1X2I1B7-F1
#
_cell.length_a   1.000
_cell.length_b   1.000
_cell.length_c   1.000
_cell.angle_alpha   90.00
_cell.angle_beta   90.00
_cell.angle_gamma   90.00
#
_symmetry.space_group_name_H-M   'P 1'
#
loop_
_entity.id
_entity.type
_entity.pdbx_description
1 polymer ?
#
loop_
_entity_poly.entity_id
_entity_poly.type
_entity_poly.pdbx_seq_one_letter_code
_entity_poly.pdbx_strand_id
1 'polypeptide(L)'
;MNDLPVEIILDIARNVSHRDLHALTLVNRQFNTVTNPLLWQSVAISNEDQLMQLIQCRFLSHHDQLQYVRSLIIEFELTDVAFLLLIPRLPPSLDSLFFVDATHITDASFKYLPPQCPHLTNLGLRLASIGHESMVSVGQHCHQLRQLELCDCETLSPYLFAALSGCPLEDISMTGFVSGDIEDDDFEDNLKDDLKILTHDLVVGFPFLTSLTMDGFDAREYFAAVTAAATPTTLRHSAGHVDVHPPWPNLMRFRVDQIWYMDDDSAMAFIRMHPHLQDLTLPCNYHFSSDVLQVIADTLTGLIALDLSGSDQLTPHGVRRIIQQCPLLTFINLLGTNLRRTDFPELTQLTYHGSDFMHQLNERPVLDNTLRYIDGAAMEKIRYAPAHIYNNNNNNSNDGVDDTDNRDA
;
A
#
# COMPACT_ATOMS: atom_id res chain seq x y z
N MET A 1 -16.56 -39.94 17.84
CA MET A 1 -15.85 -38.66 17.60
C MET A 1 -14.53 -38.53 18.37
N ASN A 2 -14.09 -39.53 19.17
CA ASN A 2 -12.87 -39.45 19.99
C ASN A 2 -11.55 -39.77 19.26
N ASP A 3 -11.56 -39.98 17.94
CA ASP A 3 -10.36 -40.38 17.17
C ASP A 3 -10.19 -39.55 15.89
N LEU A 4 -10.45 -38.25 15.95
CA LEU A 4 -10.02 -37.35 14.86
C LEU A 4 -8.51 -37.11 15.01
N PRO A 5 -7.69 -37.34 13.96
CA PRO A 5 -6.27 -37.00 13.99
C PRO A 5 -6.06 -35.51 14.27
N VAL A 6 -4.96 -35.16 14.92
CA VAL A 6 -4.63 -33.78 15.30
C VAL A 6 -4.54 -32.87 14.07
N GLU A 7 -4.05 -33.41 12.95
CA GLU A 7 -3.91 -32.72 11.67
C GLU A 7 -5.29 -32.30 11.13
N ILE A 8 -6.30 -33.15 11.26
CA ILE A 8 -7.66 -32.84 10.81
C ILE A 8 -8.31 -31.80 11.72
N ILE A 9 -8.06 -31.87 13.04
CA ILE A 9 -8.55 -30.86 13.99
C ILE A 9 -7.89 -29.50 13.71
N LEU A 10 -6.60 -29.47 13.39
CA LEU A 10 -5.86 -28.26 13.00
C LEU A 10 -6.42 -27.65 11.72
N ASP A 11 -6.67 -28.47 10.69
CA ASP A 11 -7.23 -27.99 9.43
C ASP A 11 -8.66 -27.44 9.62
N ILE A 12 -9.49 -28.10 10.42
CA ILE A 12 -10.80 -27.56 10.79
C ILE A 12 -10.62 -26.22 11.51
N ALA A 13 -9.77 -26.16 12.53
CA ALA A 13 -9.57 -24.97 13.34
C ALA A 13 -9.05 -23.77 12.55
N ARG A 14 -8.21 -23.98 11.53
CA ARG A 14 -7.70 -22.92 10.65
C ARG A 14 -8.74 -22.32 9.71
N ASN A 15 -9.86 -23.01 9.49
CA ASN A 15 -10.89 -22.62 8.53
C ASN A 15 -12.20 -22.17 9.18
N VAL A 16 -12.24 -21.98 10.50
CA VAL A 16 -13.44 -21.52 11.22
C VAL A 16 -13.26 -20.09 11.75
N SER A 17 -14.39 -19.43 12.04
CA SER A 17 -14.36 -18.08 12.62
C SER A 17 -13.73 -18.08 14.03
N HIS A 18 -13.22 -16.95 14.50
CA HIS A 18 -12.67 -16.82 15.85
C HIS A 18 -13.68 -17.25 16.95
N ARG A 19 -14.97 -16.96 16.74
CA ARG A 19 -16.06 -17.39 17.63
C ARG A 19 -16.21 -18.91 17.67
N ASP A 20 -16.16 -19.56 16.51
CA ASP A 20 -16.25 -21.01 16.40
C ASP A 20 -14.99 -21.67 16.96
N LEU A 21 -13.83 -21.03 16.79
CA LEU A 21 -12.55 -21.48 17.32
C LEU A 21 -12.57 -21.50 18.86
N HIS A 22 -13.17 -20.49 19.50
CA HIS A 22 -13.45 -20.53 20.93
C HIS A 22 -14.39 -21.70 21.30
N ALA A 23 -15.47 -21.92 20.55
CA ALA A 23 -16.37 -23.05 20.79
C ALA A 23 -15.65 -24.41 20.67
N LEU A 24 -14.71 -24.54 19.73
CA LEU A 24 -13.87 -25.74 19.57
C LEU A 24 -13.01 -26.00 20.82
N THR A 25 -12.52 -24.96 21.49
CA THR A 25 -11.74 -25.15 22.74
C THR A 25 -12.54 -25.83 23.85
N LEU A 26 -13.87 -25.76 23.80
CA LEU A 26 -14.77 -26.30 24.82
C LEU A 26 -15.29 -27.72 24.51
N VAL A 27 -15.00 -28.26 23.32
CA VAL A 27 -15.54 -29.56 22.87
C VAL A 27 -14.98 -30.73 23.67
N ASN A 28 -13.65 -30.85 23.74
CA ASN A 28 -12.95 -31.85 24.54
C ASN A 28 -11.47 -31.47 24.73
N ARG A 29 -10.73 -32.26 25.51
CA ARG A 29 -9.32 -31.98 25.83
C ARG A 29 -8.40 -31.94 24.60
N GLN A 30 -8.63 -32.79 23.60
CA GLN A 30 -7.82 -32.84 22.39
C GLN A 30 -8.06 -31.58 21.54
N PHE A 31 -9.32 -31.22 21.30
CA PHE A 31 -9.66 -29.99 20.61
C PHE A 31 -9.13 -28.77 21.36
N ASN A 32 -9.28 -28.71 22.69
CA ASN A 32 -8.71 -27.62 23.51
C ASN A 32 -7.19 -27.49 23.30
N THR A 33 -6.45 -28.60 23.37
CA THR A 33 -4.98 -28.59 23.25
C THR A 33 -4.53 -28.11 21.87
N VAL A 34 -5.29 -28.43 20.83
CA VAL A 34 -4.98 -28.09 19.44
C VAL A 34 -5.43 -26.68 19.05
N THR A 35 -6.60 -26.25 19.52
CA THR A 35 -7.24 -24.99 19.11
C THR A 35 -6.89 -23.82 20.02
N ASN A 36 -6.57 -24.05 21.29
CA ASN A 36 -6.23 -22.95 22.21
C ASN A 36 -5.00 -22.15 21.74
N PRO A 37 -3.89 -22.76 21.27
CA PRO A 37 -2.78 -21.99 20.71
C PRO A 37 -3.18 -21.13 19.50
N LEU A 38 -4.09 -21.62 18.65
CA LEU A 38 -4.61 -20.88 17.49
C LEU A 38 -5.52 -19.72 17.91
N LEU A 39 -6.30 -19.90 18.98
CA LEU A 39 -7.15 -18.86 19.55
C LEU A 39 -6.32 -17.67 20.05
N TRP A 40 -5.20 -17.96 20.71
CA TRP A 40 -4.33 -16.93 21.28
C TRP A 40 -3.27 -16.41 20.30
N GLN A 41 -3.26 -16.87 19.04
CA GLN A 41 -2.23 -16.49 18.07
C GLN A 41 -2.33 -15.00 17.68
N SER A 42 -3.55 -14.48 17.55
CA SER A 42 -3.83 -13.07 17.29
C SER A 42 -4.78 -12.55 18.35
N VAL A 43 -4.36 -11.52 19.08
CA VAL A 43 -5.13 -10.91 20.17
C VAL A 43 -5.33 -9.44 19.86
N ALA A 44 -6.57 -8.99 19.90
CA ALA A 44 -6.92 -7.58 19.87
C ALA A 44 -7.31 -7.13 21.28
N ILE A 45 -6.70 -6.05 21.77
CA ILE A 45 -7.06 -5.39 23.02
C ILE A 45 -7.81 -4.11 22.66
N SER A 46 -9.09 -4.05 23.03
CA SER A 46 -9.99 -2.94 22.66
C SER A 46 -10.34 -2.02 23.83
N ASN A 47 -9.82 -2.29 25.04
CA ASN A 47 -10.03 -1.45 26.23
C ASN A 47 -9.05 -1.76 27.37
N GLU A 48 -9.02 -0.87 28.36
CA GLU A 48 -8.14 -0.97 29.53
C GLU A 48 -8.45 -2.21 30.41
N ASP A 49 -9.71 -2.65 30.52
CA ASP A 49 -10.05 -3.84 31.31
C ASP A 49 -9.41 -5.10 30.73
N GLN A 50 -9.41 -5.27 29.40
CA GLN A 50 -8.73 -6.37 28.71
C GLN A 50 -7.21 -6.29 28.89
N LEU A 51 -6.64 -5.09 28.81
CA LEU A 51 -5.22 -4.87 29.09
C LEU A 51 -4.86 -5.32 30.51
N MET A 52 -5.63 -4.89 31.50
CA MET A 52 -5.40 -5.22 32.90
C MET A 52 -5.57 -6.72 33.16
N GLN A 53 -6.52 -7.38 32.50
CA GLN A 53 -6.64 -8.83 32.52
C GLN A 53 -5.37 -9.49 32.00
N LEU A 54 -4.84 -9.07 30.85
CA LEU A 54 -3.61 -9.63 30.27
C LEU A 54 -2.39 -9.43 31.18
N ILE A 55 -2.25 -8.24 31.79
CA ILE A 55 -1.18 -7.95 32.75
C ILE A 55 -1.29 -8.87 33.98
N GLN A 56 -2.52 -9.20 34.40
CA GLN A 56 -2.81 -10.04 35.57
C GLN A 56 -2.82 -11.55 35.29
N CYS A 57 -3.01 -12.01 34.04
CA CYS A 57 -3.18 -13.42 33.68
C CYS A 57 -2.05 -14.33 34.19
N ARG A 58 -0.82 -13.83 34.31
CA ARG A 58 0.31 -14.60 34.87
C ARG A 58 0.17 -14.94 36.35
N PHE A 59 -0.64 -14.20 37.11
CA PHE A 59 -0.86 -14.45 38.54
C PHE A 59 -1.94 -15.50 38.82
N LEU A 60 -2.86 -15.74 37.88
CA LEU A 60 -4.07 -16.55 38.13
C LEU A 60 -4.05 -17.93 37.45
N SER A 61 -3.26 -18.14 36.39
CA SER A 61 -3.23 -19.42 35.67
C SER A 61 -1.81 -19.99 35.52
N HIS A 62 -1.62 -21.27 35.85
CA HIS A 62 -0.37 -22.02 35.64
C HIS A 62 0.01 -22.24 34.15
N HIS A 63 -0.82 -21.77 33.21
CA HIS A 63 -0.55 -21.82 31.78
C HIS A 63 -0.37 -20.40 31.25
N ASP A 64 0.84 -20.07 30.78
CA ASP A 64 1.20 -18.76 30.23
C ASP A 64 0.65 -18.64 28.81
N GLN A 65 -0.66 -18.40 28.66
CA GLN A 65 -1.35 -18.32 27.37
C GLN A 65 -0.73 -17.28 26.43
N LEU A 66 -0.12 -16.24 27.02
CA LEU A 66 0.64 -15.20 26.33
C LEU A 66 1.78 -15.76 25.48
N GLN A 67 2.33 -16.93 25.81
CA GLN A 67 3.42 -17.54 25.03
C GLN A 67 3.00 -17.91 23.60
N TYR A 68 1.70 -18.03 23.33
CA TYR A 68 1.17 -18.35 22.00
C TYR A 68 0.89 -17.11 21.16
N VAL A 69 0.91 -15.92 21.76
CA VAL A 69 0.63 -14.66 21.06
C VAL A 69 1.75 -14.38 20.06
N ARG A 70 1.35 -14.28 18.79
CA ARG A 70 2.21 -13.92 17.67
C ARG A 70 1.85 -12.56 17.09
N SER A 71 0.58 -12.19 17.14
CA SER A 71 0.08 -10.89 16.68
C SER A 71 -0.72 -10.22 17.79
N LEU A 72 -0.37 -8.97 18.08
CA LEU A 72 -1.05 -8.13 19.05
C LEU A 72 -1.52 -6.84 18.39
N ILE A 73 -2.82 -6.56 18.49
CA ILE A 73 -3.44 -5.33 17.99
C ILE A 73 -3.96 -4.54 19.20
N ILE A 74 -3.58 -3.27 19.30
CA ILE A 74 -4.08 -2.34 20.32
C ILE A 74 -5.06 -1.39 19.65
N GLU A 75 -6.35 -1.53 19.96
CA GLU A 75 -7.46 -0.82 19.30
C GLU A 75 -8.01 0.37 20.13
N PHE A 76 -7.27 0.81 21.14
CA PHE A 76 -7.65 1.91 22.02
C PHE A 76 -6.42 2.75 22.38
N GLU A 77 -6.67 3.98 22.83
CA GLU A 77 -5.63 4.91 23.27
C GLU A 77 -4.85 4.35 24.47
N LEU A 78 -3.60 3.93 24.22
CA LEU A 78 -2.70 3.43 25.24
C LEU A 78 -1.68 4.52 25.63
N THR A 79 -1.51 4.74 26.93
CA THR A 79 -0.47 5.68 27.43
C THR A 79 0.88 4.99 27.58
N ASP A 80 1.97 5.77 27.49
CA ASP A 80 3.33 5.29 27.79
C ASP A 80 3.43 4.51 29.11
N VAL A 81 2.74 4.97 30.17
CA VAL A 81 2.75 4.31 31.49
C VAL A 81 2.13 2.91 31.40
N ALA A 82 0.96 2.80 30.76
CA ALA A 82 0.29 1.52 30.59
C ALA A 82 1.08 0.59 29.67
N PHE A 83 1.71 1.13 28.62
CA PHE A 83 2.54 0.36 27.71
C PHE A 83 3.81 -0.18 28.39
N LEU A 84 4.47 0.61 29.23
CA LEU A 84 5.60 0.15 30.05
C LEU A 84 5.24 -1.00 31.00
N LEU A 85 3.99 -1.07 31.47
CA LEU A 85 3.50 -2.21 32.26
C LEU A 85 3.24 -3.44 31.40
N LEU A 86 2.86 -3.24 30.14
CA LEU A 86 2.60 -4.30 29.17
C LEU A 86 3.89 -4.92 28.62
N ILE A 87 4.91 -4.12 28.27
CA ILE A 87 6.14 -4.58 27.60
C ILE A 87 6.76 -5.83 28.27
N PRO A 88 6.98 -5.88 29.60
CA PRO A 88 7.58 -7.05 30.26
C PRO A 88 6.72 -8.33 30.22
N ARG A 89 5.46 -8.21 29.78
CA ARG A 89 4.48 -9.31 29.64
C ARG A 89 4.42 -9.85 28.21
N LEU A 90 4.97 -9.13 27.25
CA LEU A 90 4.96 -9.55 25.85
C LEU A 90 5.91 -10.73 25.64
N PRO A 91 5.48 -11.75 24.88
CA PRO A 91 6.32 -12.90 24.59
C PRO A 91 7.45 -12.51 23.62
N PRO A 92 8.66 -13.06 23.77
CA PRO A 92 9.73 -12.82 22.80
C PRO A 92 9.43 -13.31 21.39
N SER A 93 8.47 -14.24 21.25
CA SER A 93 7.99 -14.78 19.98
C SER A 93 6.93 -13.93 19.29
N LEU A 94 6.72 -12.68 19.72
CA LEU A 94 5.80 -11.77 19.06
C LEU A 94 6.33 -11.43 17.66
N ASP A 95 5.53 -11.72 16.63
CA ASP A 95 5.86 -11.52 15.23
C ASP A 95 5.26 -10.19 14.72
N SER A 96 4.09 -9.81 15.22
CA SER A 96 3.33 -8.64 14.75
C SER A 96 2.80 -7.80 15.91
N LEU A 97 3.02 -6.49 15.85
CA LEU A 97 2.46 -5.51 16.76
C LEU A 97 1.87 -4.34 15.98
N PHE A 98 0.60 -4.03 16.24
CA PHE A 98 -0.11 -2.94 15.58
C PHE A 98 -0.82 -2.06 16.60
N PHE A 99 -0.65 -0.75 16.49
CA PHE A 99 -1.43 0.23 17.23
C PHE A 99 -2.37 0.97 16.29
N VAL A 100 -3.67 0.85 16.51
CA VAL A 100 -4.70 1.60 15.78
C VAL A 100 -4.68 3.08 16.18
N ASP A 101 -4.37 3.35 17.44
CA ASP A 101 -4.23 4.69 17.99
C ASP A 101 -3.07 4.70 19.01
N ALA A 102 -1.96 5.30 18.60
CA ALA A 102 -0.75 5.47 19.40
C ALA A 102 -0.47 6.94 19.74
N THR A 103 -1.51 7.80 19.76
CA THR A 103 -1.42 9.23 20.10
C THR A 103 -0.68 9.55 21.40
N HIS A 104 -0.64 8.60 22.34
CA HIS A 104 0.00 8.74 23.66
C HIS A 104 1.21 7.82 23.86
N ILE A 105 1.75 7.28 22.78
CA ILE A 105 2.98 6.47 22.78
C ILE A 105 4.12 7.28 22.20
N THR A 106 5.22 7.34 22.96
CA THR A 106 6.43 8.10 22.61
C THR A 106 7.69 7.26 22.81
N ASP A 107 8.85 7.84 22.48
CA ASP A 107 10.17 7.27 22.79
C ASP A 107 10.39 6.97 24.27
N ALA A 108 9.61 7.58 25.18
CA ALA A 108 9.70 7.31 26.62
C ALA A 108 9.35 5.86 26.97
N SER A 109 8.47 5.20 26.20
CA SER A 109 8.10 3.80 26.40
C SER A 109 8.58 2.89 25.27
N PHE A 110 8.48 3.33 24.01
CA PHE A 110 8.59 2.44 22.85
C PHE A 110 9.99 1.86 22.69
N LYS A 111 11.05 2.61 23.01
CA LYS A 111 12.44 2.13 22.92
C LYS A 111 12.74 0.86 23.75
N TYR A 112 11.91 0.55 24.75
CA TYR A 112 12.05 -0.64 25.58
C TYR A 112 11.35 -1.88 25.00
N LEU A 113 10.52 -1.73 23.96
CA LEU A 113 9.86 -2.84 23.28
C LEU A 113 10.83 -3.70 22.44
N PRO A 114 11.68 -3.15 21.55
CA PRO A 114 12.50 -3.95 20.65
C PRO A 114 13.40 -4.99 21.34
N PRO A 115 14.07 -4.69 22.47
CA PRO A 115 14.87 -5.69 23.18
C PRO A 115 14.06 -6.88 23.71
N GLN A 116 12.75 -6.68 23.97
CA GLN A 116 11.86 -7.71 24.50
C GLN A 116 11.25 -8.58 23.39
N CYS A 117 11.09 -8.04 22.18
CA CYS A 117 10.44 -8.71 21.05
C CYS A 117 11.37 -8.78 19.81
N PRO A 118 12.50 -9.52 19.87
CA PRO A 118 13.52 -9.53 18.81
C PRO A 118 13.06 -10.24 17.51
N HIS A 119 11.95 -10.98 17.56
CA HIS A 119 11.38 -11.72 16.43
C HIS A 119 10.33 -10.92 15.64
N LEU A 120 10.15 -9.64 15.94
CA LEU A 120 9.15 -8.82 15.29
C LEU A 120 9.40 -8.74 13.77
N THR A 121 8.41 -9.17 12.99
CA THR A 121 8.38 -9.12 11.53
C THR A 121 7.48 -8.02 10.99
N ASN A 122 6.48 -7.59 11.77
CA ASN A 122 5.50 -6.58 11.37
C ASN A 122 5.31 -5.56 12.49
N LEU A 123 5.50 -4.27 12.18
CA LEU A 123 5.25 -3.17 13.10
C LEU A 123 4.36 -2.14 12.43
N GLY A 124 3.20 -1.86 13.04
CA GLY A 124 2.33 -0.78 12.61
C GLY A 124 2.05 0.21 13.73
N LEU A 125 2.21 1.49 13.43
CA LEU A 125 2.01 2.59 14.35
C LEU A 125 1.19 3.66 13.67
N ARG A 126 0.03 3.98 14.24
CA ARG A 126 -0.82 5.07 13.77
C ARG A 126 -0.89 6.19 14.81
N LEU A 127 -0.74 7.43 14.38
CA LEU A 127 -0.78 8.63 15.22
C LEU A 127 0.33 8.68 16.30
N ALA A 128 1.41 7.94 16.10
CA ALA A 128 2.46 7.82 17.10
C ALA A 128 3.48 8.97 17.02
N SER A 129 3.96 9.45 18.16
CA SER A 129 5.07 10.41 18.21
C SER A 129 6.39 9.70 18.51
N ILE A 130 6.82 8.87 17.56
CA ILE A 130 8.04 8.06 17.65
C ILE A 130 9.20 8.72 16.89
N GLY A 131 10.28 8.99 17.62
CA GLY A 131 11.48 9.63 17.10
C GLY A 131 12.62 8.66 16.79
N HIS A 132 13.80 9.25 16.58
CA HIS A 132 15.01 8.53 16.20
C HIS A 132 15.47 7.50 17.25
N GLU A 133 15.29 7.75 18.56
CA GLU A 133 15.78 6.84 19.61
C GLU A 133 15.10 5.46 19.54
N SER A 134 13.79 5.46 19.36
CA SER A 134 13.01 4.24 19.19
C SER A 134 13.38 3.48 17.93
N MET A 135 13.57 4.17 16.81
CA MET A 135 13.90 3.53 15.53
C MET A 135 15.30 2.91 15.55
N VAL A 136 16.26 3.54 16.22
CA VAL A 136 17.57 2.93 16.51
C VAL A 136 17.41 1.67 17.34
N SER A 137 16.56 1.69 18.37
CA SER A 137 16.30 0.49 19.18
C SER A 137 15.69 -0.64 18.35
N VAL A 138 14.76 -0.33 17.43
CA VAL A 138 14.19 -1.29 16.47
C VAL A 138 15.28 -1.89 15.59
N GLY A 139 16.09 -1.07 14.93
CA GLY A 139 17.16 -1.54 14.04
C GLY A 139 18.24 -2.38 14.74
N GLN A 140 18.44 -2.17 16.05
CA GLN A 140 19.41 -2.90 16.87
C GLN A 140 18.91 -4.25 17.37
N HIS A 141 17.60 -4.49 17.44
CA HIS A 141 17.05 -5.69 18.09
C HIS A 141 16.09 -6.50 17.19
N CYS A 142 15.37 -5.86 16.28
CA CYS A 142 14.35 -6.47 15.43
C CYS A 142 14.88 -6.74 14.01
N HIS A 143 15.92 -7.56 13.88
CA HIS A 143 16.57 -7.87 12.59
C HIS A 143 15.72 -8.75 11.63
N GLN A 144 14.51 -9.11 12.04
CA GLN A 144 13.55 -9.87 11.22
C GLN A 144 12.41 -9.00 10.71
N LEU A 145 12.44 -7.68 10.97
CA LEU A 145 11.39 -6.76 10.56
C LEU A 145 11.31 -6.69 9.02
N ARG A 146 10.13 -7.03 8.50
CA ARG A 146 9.80 -7.09 7.06
C ARG A 146 8.76 -6.06 6.67
N GLN A 147 7.83 -5.74 7.57
CA GLN A 147 6.75 -4.81 7.31
C GLN A 147 6.76 -3.67 8.33
N LEU A 148 6.75 -2.44 7.83
CA LEU A 148 6.67 -1.23 8.63
C LEU A 148 5.54 -0.34 8.11
N GLU A 149 4.57 -0.09 8.97
CA GLU A 149 3.47 0.84 8.69
C GLU A 149 3.51 2.00 9.69
N LEU A 150 3.64 3.22 9.17
CA LEU A 150 3.64 4.46 9.93
C LEU A 150 2.59 5.37 9.31
N CYS A 151 1.50 5.61 10.03
CA CYS A 151 0.39 6.43 9.56
C CYS A 151 0.18 7.62 10.50
N ASP A 152 0.15 8.84 9.97
CA ASP A 152 -0.10 10.07 10.73
C ASP A 152 0.89 10.29 11.90
N CYS A 153 2.16 9.87 11.76
CA CYS A 153 3.19 9.97 12.82
C CYS A 153 4.00 11.29 12.77
N GLU A 154 3.60 12.32 13.52
CA GLU A 154 4.11 13.69 13.38
C GLU A 154 5.64 13.92 13.50
N THR A 155 6.40 12.97 14.07
CA THR A 155 7.82 13.18 14.44
C THR A 155 8.82 12.27 13.72
N LEU A 156 8.54 11.90 12.47
CA LEU A 156 9.49 11.06 11.71
C LEU A 156 10.83 11.77 11.48
N SER A 157 11.90 11.13 11.92
CA SER A 157 13.26 11.59 11.67
C SER A 157 13.68 11.30 10.23
N PRO A 158 14.40 12.21 9.54
CA PRO A 158 14.97 11.92 8.22
C PRO A 158 15.94 10.73 8.23
N TYR A 159 16.46 10.33 9.39
CA TYR A 159 17.39 9.21 9.56
C TYR A 159 16.68 7.89 9.94
N LEU A 160 15.35 7.82 9.79
CA LEU A 160 14.54 6.63 10.06
C LEU A 160 15.11 5.39 9.38
N PHE A 161 15.36 5.48 8.08
CA PHE A 161 15.78 4.33 7.27
C PHE A 161 17.25 3.97 7.47
N ALA A 162 18.13 4.95 7.71
CA ALA A 162 19.49 4.66 8.20
C ALA A 162 19.47 3.81 9.48
N ALA A 163 18.59 4.14 10.44
CA ALA A 163 18.46 3.38 11.69
C ALA A 163 17.95 1.95 11.45
N LEU A 164 17.14 1.72 10.41
CA LEU A 164 16.55 0.43 10.06
C LEU A 164 17.35 -0.36 9.01
N SER A 165 18.52 0.12 8.59
CA SER A 165 19.35 -0.51 7.54
C SER A 165 19.72 -1.99 7.79
N GLY A 166 19.66 -2.46 9.04
CA GLY A 166 19.86 -3.87 9.40
C GLY A 166 18.62 -4.76 9.27
N CYS A 167 17.46 -4.21 8.89
CA CYS A 167 16.19 -4.93 8.77
C CYS A 167 15.90 -5.30 7.31
N PRO A 168 15.45 -6.53 7.03
CA PRO A 168 15.07 -6.97 5.68
C PRO A 168 13.66 -6.49 5.31
N LEU A 169 13.45 -5.18 5.25
CA LEU A 169 12.15 -4.59 4.91
C LEU A 169 11.74 -4.94 3.48
N GLU A 170 10.49 -5.41 3.36
CA GLU A 170 9.84 -5.86 2.12
C GLU A 170 8.56 -5.06 1.85
N ASP A 171 7.89 -4.53 2.88
CA ASP A 171 6.71 -3.68 2.78
C ASP A 171 6.87 -2.45 3.68
N ILE A 172 6.83 -1.27 3.07
CA ILE A 172 6.92 0.01 3.79
C ILE A 172 5.71 0.84 3.40
N SER A 173 4.94 1.25 4.41
CA SER A 173 3.83 2.20 4.27
C SER A 173 4.06 3.38 5.19
N MET A 174 4.18 4.57 4.62
CA MET A 174 4.38 5.82 5.34
C MET A 174 3.43 6.89 4.80
N THR A 175 2.28 7.07 5.45
CA THR A 175 1.24 8.00 5.00
C THR A 175 0.80 9.00 6.07
N GLY A 176 0.15 10.09 5.67
CA GLY A 176 -0.40 11.10 6.60
C GLY A 176 0.62 12.13 7.10
N PHE A 177 1.71 12.33 6.38
CA PHE A 177 2.79 13.29 6.68
C PHE A 177 2.69 14.57 5.86
N VAL A 178 2.02 14.53 4.70
CA VAL A 178 1.91 15.66 3.76
C VAL A 178 0.47 16.20 3.69
N SER A 179 -0.36 15.92 4.71
CA SER A 179 -1.75 16.37 4.76
C SER A 179 -1.86 17.82 5.21
N GLY A 180 -1.58 18.75 4.30
CA GLY A 180 -1.92 20.15 4.46
C GLY A 180 -1.72 20.88 3.15
N ASP A 181 -2.66 21.75 2.79
CA ASP A 181 -2.42 22.83 1.84
C ASP A 181 -1.29 23.69 2.43
N ILE A 182 -0.03 23.29 2.22
CA ILE A 182 1.13 24.01 2.73
C ILE A 182 1.29 25.23 1.81
N GLU A 183 0.60 26.31 2.15
CA GLU A 183 0.83 27.65 1.58
C GLU A 183 2.10 28.32 2.16
N ASP A 184 2.92 27.58 2.91
CA ASP A 184 4.13 28.08 3.57
C ASP A 184 5.38 27.51 2.88
N ASP A 185 5.92 28.27 1.93
CA ASP A 185 7.06 27.87 1.07
C ASP A 185 8.27 27.37 1.89
N ASP A 186 8.51 27.96 3.08
CA ASP A 186 9.63 27.57 3.96
C ASP A 186 9.43 26.17 4.60
N PHE A 187 8.18 25.73 4.81
CA PHE A 187 7.89 24.39 5.33
C PHE A 187 8.06 23.32 4.25
N GLU A 188 7.68 23.65 3.00
CA GLU A 188 7.83 22.75 1.86
C GLU A 188 9.30 22.44 1.55
N ASP A 189 10.19 23.43 1.67
CA ASP A 189 11.63 23.24 1.41
C ASP A 189 12.33 22.37 2.45
N ASN A 190 12.03 22.55 3.75
CA ASN A 190 12.59 21.69 4.80
C ASN A 190 12.09 20.25 4.66
N LEU A 191 10.81 20.07 4.32
CA LEU A 191 10.21 18.76 4.10
C LEU A 191 10.85 18.04 2.89
N LYS A 192 11.17 18.77 1.81
CA LYS A 192 11.89 18.22 0.65
C LYS A 192 13.28 17.71 1.01
N ASP A 193 14.03 18.43 1.84
CA ASP A 193 15.37 18.01 2.28
C ASP A 193 15.31 16.73 3.13
N ASP A 194 14.34 16.63 4.06
CA ASP A 194 14.14 15.42 4.86
C ASP A 194 13.69 14.23 4.01
N LEU A 195 12.75 14.44 3.08
CA LEU A 195 12.27 13.40 2.17
C LEU A 195 13.33 12.95 1.17
N LYS A 196 14.25 13.83 0.79
CA LYS A 196 15.43 13.47 -0.01
C LYS A 196 16.31 12.48 0.75
N ILE A 197 16.61 12.73 2.03
CA ILE A 197 17.40 11.81 2.87
C ILE A 197 16.68 10.47 3.01
N LEU A 198 15.37 10.51 3.32
CA LEU A 198 14.56 9.29 3.45
C LEU A 198 14.54 8.48 2.16
N THR A 199 14.34 9.13 1.01
CA THR A 199 14.31 8.47 -0.30
C THR A 199 15.67 7.85 -0.61
N HIS A 200 16.76 8.57 -0.36
CA HIS A 200 18.12 8.08 -0.55
C HIS A 200 18.39 6.80 0.27
N ASP A 201 18.13 6.84 1.57
CA ASP A 201 18.34 5.71 2.47
C ASP A 201 17.46 4.52 2.09
N LEU A 202 16.23 4.77 1.64
CA LEU A 202 15.29 3.72 1.22
C LEU A 202 15.79 2.99 -0.04
N VAL A 203 16.24 3.74 -1.03
CA VAL A 203 16.74 3.20 -2.31
C VAL A 203 18.03 2.39 -2.11
N VAL A 204 18.94 2.84 -1.24
CA VAL A 204 20.23 2.18 -1.00
C VAL A 204 20.11 1.04 0.02
N GLY A 205 19.24 1.17 1.00
CA GLY A 205 19.16 0.27 2.16
C GLY A 205 18.29 -0.97 1.96
N PHE A 206 17.24 -0.90 1.13
CA PHE A 206 16.21 -1.96 1.08
C PHE A 206 16.00 -2.54 -0.33
N PRO A 207 16.92 -3.37 -0.84
CA PRO A 207 16.83 -3.95 -2.19
C PRO A 207 15.75 -5.04 -2.34
N PHE A 208 15.17 -5.52 -1.23
CA PHE A 208 14.14 -6.56 -1.22
C PHE A 208 12.72 -6.00 -1.19
N LEU A 209 12.56 -4.69 -1.36
CA LEU A 209 11.27 -4.05 -1.30
C LEU A 209 10.31 -4.60 -2.37
N THR A 210 9.13 -5.00 -1.92
CA THR A 210 8.03 -5.51 -2.74
C THR A 210 6.85 -4.54 -2.77
N SER A 211 6.71 -3.72 -1.74
CA SER A 211 5.63 -2.75 -1.60
C SER A 211 6.16 -1.48 -0.96
N LEU A 212 5.86 -0.35 -1.60
CA LEU A 212 6.15 0.99 -1.11
C LEU A 212 4.89 1.83 -1.22
N THR A 213 4.44 2.37 -0.09
CA THR A 213 3.44 3.43 -0.02
C THR A 213 4.05 4.61 0.72
N MET A 214 4.13 5.79 0.12
CA MET A 214 4.67 6.97 0.80
C MET A 214 4.08 8.29 0.30
N ASP A 215 3.88 9.24 1.21
CA ASP A 215 3.27 10.53 0.83
C ASP A 215 4.15 11.41 -0.06
N GLY A 216 5.47 11.24 -0.07
CA GLY A 216 6.37 12.10 -0.83
C GLY A 216 7.64 11.37 -1.28
N PHE A 217 8.02 11.51 -2.55
CA PHE A 217 9.13 10.79 -3.17
C PHE A 217 10.02 11.70 -4.04
N ASP A 218 11.33 11.71 -3.82
CA ASP A 218 12.29 12.42 -4.69
C ASP A 218 12.85 11.47 -5.76
N ALA A 219 12.32 11.58 -6.99
CA ALA A 219 12.71 10.71 -8.10
C ALA A 219 14.22 10.83 -8.45
N ARG A 220 14.87 11.96 -8.15
CA ARG A 220 16.30 12.15 -8.47
C ARG A 220 17.17 11.20 -7.68
N GLU A 221 16.85 10.95 -6.41
CA GLU A 221 17.62 10.03 -5.57
C GLU A 221 17.50 8.58 -6.07
N TYR A 222 16.30 8.19 -6.52
CA TYR A 222 16.09 6.91 -7.18
C TYR A 222 16.96 6.77 -8.43
N PHE A 223 16.88 7.72 -9.38
CA PHE A 223 17.66 7.65 -10.63
C PHE A 223 19.16 7.87 -10.44
N ALA A 224 19.57 8.60 -9.40
CA ALA A 224 20.97 8.70 -9.01
C ALA A 224 21.52 7.33 -8.58
N ALA A 225 20.77 6.56 -7.80
CA ALA A 225 21.14 5.21 -7.42
C ALA A 225 21.17 4.25 -8.63
N VAL A 226 20.20 4.34 -9.54
CA VAL A 226 20.21 3.59 -10.81
C VAL A 226 21.50 3.87 -11.59
N THR A 227 21.86 5.15 -11.72
CA THR A 227 23.07 5.57 -12.44
C THR A 227 24.33 5.09 -11.74
N ALA A 228 24.38 5.17 -10.40
CA ALA A 228 25.50 4.69 -9.59
C ALA A 228 25.70 3.18 -9.75
N ALA A 229 24.61 2.40 -9.73
CA ALA A 229 24.61 0.96 -9.94
C ALA A 229 25.04 0.57 -11.37
N ALA A 230 24.75 1.42 -12.36
CA ALA A 230 25.17 1.24 -13.75
C ALA A 230 26.67 1.53 -13.99
N THR A 231 27.41 2.11 -13.03
CA THR A 231 28.83 2.42 -13.23
C THR A 231 29.69 1.14 -13.23
N PRO A 232 30.54 0.92 -14.26
CA PRO A 232 31.29 -0.32 -14.44
C PRO A 232 32.51 -0.35 -13.52
N THR A 233 32.33 -0.64 -12.23
CA THR A 233 33.45 -0.83 -11.29
C THR A 233 33.81 -2.28 -11.00
N THR A 234 33.10 -3.28 -11.53
CA THR A 234 33.57 -4.67 -11.48
C THR A 234 33.41 -5.40 -12.82
N LEU A 235 34.57 -5.72 -13.40
CA LEU A 235 34.83 -6.74 -14.42
C LEU A 235 34.05 -6.62 -15.74
N ARG A 236 34.72 -5.98 -16.70
CA ARG A 236 34.65 -6.30 -18.13
C ARG A 236 34.75 -7.82 -18.35
N HIS A 237 33.61 -8.49 -18.52
CA HIS A 237 33.53 -9.73 -19.26
C HIS A 237 32.36 -9.67 -20.24
N SER A 238 32.73 -9.60 -21.52
CA SER A 238 31.98 -10.00 -22.71
C SER A 238 30.55 -9.49 -22.94
N ALA A 239 30.42 -8.73 -24.04
CA ALA A 239 29.20 -8.40 -24.78
C ALA A 239 28.27 -7.32 -24.18
N GLY A 240 28.69 -6.05 -24.29
CA GLY A 240 27.87 -4.96 -24.84
C GLY A 240 26.51 -4.59 -24.22
N HIS A 241 26.11 -5.15 -23.08
CA HIS A 241 24.97 -4.70 -22.29
C HIS A 241 25.42 -4.48 -20.86
N VAL A 242 25.24 -3.24 -20.38
CA VAL A 242 25.28 -2.95 -18.95
C VAL A 242 23.92 -3.41 -18.45
N ASP A 243 23.86 -4.55 -17.76
CA ASP A 243 22.64 -4.98 -17.07
C ASP A 243 22.41 -4.00 -15.92
N VAL A 244 21.64 -2.95 -16.19
CA VAL A 244 21.21 -2.00 -15.17
C VAL A 244 20.12 -2.69 -14.35
N HIS A 245 20.49 -3.21 -13.19
CA HIS A 245 19.52 -3.75 -12.26
C HIS A 245 18.80 -2.60 -11.55
N PRO A 246 17.45 -2.61 -11.48
CA PRO A 246 16.72 -1.63 -10.69
C PRO A 246 17.08 -1.76 -9.20
N PRO A 247 17.04 -0.65 -8.43
CA PRO A 247 17.20 -0.68 -6.99
C PRO A 247 16.24 -1.65 -6.28
N TRP A 248 14.99 -1.76 -6.77
CA TRP A 248 13.96 -2.65 -6.21
C TRP A 248 13.48 -3.68 -7.23
N PRO A 249 14.26 -4.76 -7.48
CA PRO A 249 13.95 -5.74 -8.52
C PRO A 249 12.66 -6.52 -8.30
N ASN A 250 12.14 -6.58 -7.06
CA ASN A 250 10.94 -7.33 -6.70
C ASN A 250 9.72 -6.44 -6.43
N LEU A 251 9.77 -5.16 -6.80
CA LEU A 251 8.69 -4.21 -6.52
C LEU A 251 7.42 -4.62 -7.28
N MET A 252 6.35 -4.85 -6.52
CA MET A 252 5.01 -5.19 -7.02
C MET A 252 4.00 -4.07 -6.76
N ARG A 253 4.17 -3.30 -5.68
CA ARG A 253 3.33 -2.16 -5.35
C ARG A 253 4.17 -0.90 -5.20
N PHE A 254 3.80 0.14 -5.93
CA PHE A 254 4.37 1.47 -5.79
C PHE A 254 3.23 2.49 -5.74
N ARG A 255 3.04 3.09 -4.57
CA ARG A 255 2.03 4.12 -4.35
C ARG A 255 2.65 5.34 -3.74
N VAL A 256 2.59 6.46 -4.45
CA VAL A 256 3.10 7.73 -3.95
C VAL A 256 2.09 8.84 -4.19
N ASP A 257 1.81 9.62 -3.14
CA ASP A 257 0.80 10.68 -3.20
C ASP A 257 1.39 12.01 -3.68
N GLN A 258 2.69 12.25 -3.46
CA GLN A 258 3.47 13.34 -4.04
C GLN A 258 4.79 12.81 -4.61
N ILE A 259 5.18 13.30 -5.77
CA ILE A 259 6.44 12.96 -6.44
C ILE A 259 7.08 14.23 -6.96
N TRP A 260 8.31 14.48 -6.56
CA TRP A 260 9.07 15.63 -7.05
C TRP A 260 10.07 15.18 -8.11
N TYR A 261 10.29 16.06 -9.08
CA TYR A 261 11.30 15.91 -10.13
C TYR A 261 11.13 14.65 -11.01
N MET A 262 9.90 14.14 -11.13
CA MET A 262 9.57 13.12 -12.13
C MET A 262 8.96 13.78 -13.37
N ASP A 263 9.58 13.57 -14.52
CA ASP A 263 9.07 13.89 -15.86
C ASP A 263 8.61 12.61 -16.59
N ASP A 264 8.08 12.75 -17.80
CA ASP A 264 7.62 11.61 -18.60
C ASP A 264 8.74 10.61 -18.93
N ASP A 265 9.94 11.09 -19.26
CA ASP A 265 11.06 10.23 -19.62
C ASP A 265 11.50 9.36 -18.44
N SER A 266 11.60 9.96 -17.26
CA SER A 266 11.90 9.26 -16.02
C SER A 266 10.76 8.32 -15.59
N ALA A 267 9.50 8.74 -15.69
CA ALA A 267 8.36 7.86 -15.42
C ALA A 267 8.34 6.63 -16.33
N MET A 268 8.52 6.83 -17.64
CA MET A 268 8.61 5.74 -18.62
C MET A 268 9.79 4.82 -18.32
N ALA A 269 10.95 5.38 -17.93
CA ALA A 269 12.11 4.59 -17.52
C ALA A 269 11.81 3.75 -16.27
N PHE A 270 11.19 4.35 -15.24
CA PHE A 270 10.78 3.65 -14.02
C PHE A 270 9.84 2.47 -14.32
N ILE A 271 8.81 2.70 -15.14
CA ILE A 271 7.84 1.66 -15.52
C ILE A 271 8.52 0.50 -16.26
N ARG A 272 9.43 0.80 -17.19
CA ARG A 272 10.20 -0.21 -17.94
C ARG A 272 11.13 -1.04 -17.04
N MET A 273 11.62 -0.45 -15.97
CA MET A 273 12.48 -1.12 -14.99
C MET A 273 11.70 -2.04 -14.03
N HIS A 274 10.39 -1.82 -13.87
CA HIS A 274 9.54 -2.60 -12.96
C HIS A 274 8.34 -3.23 -13.69
N PRO A 275 8.56 -4.17 -14.63
CA PRO A 275 7.49 -4.78 -15.42
C PRO A 275 6.55 -5.68 -14.60
N HIS A 276 6.89 -5.98 -13.35
CA HIS A 276 6.12 -6.83 -12.44
C HIS A 276 5.16 -6.06 -11.52
N LEU A 277 5.06 -4.73 -11.68
CA LEU A 277 4.12 -3.93 -10.90
C LEU A 277 2.68 -4.41 -11.12
N GLN A 278 2.00 -4.64 -10.01
CA GLN A 278 0.59 -5.02 -9.92
C GLN A 278 -0.28 -3.84 -9.45
N ASP A 279 0.33 -2.87 -8.80
CA ASP A 279 -0.37 -1.80 -8.12
C ASP A 279 0.45 -0.52 -8.24
N LEU A 280 -0.06 0.43 -9.03
CA LEU A 280 0.63 1.68 -9.33
C LEU A 280 -0.29 2.85 -8.98
N THR A 281 0.18 3.71 -8.07
CA THR A 281 -0.39 5.02 -7.81
C THR A 281 0.70 6.05 -8.01
N LEU A 282 0.52 6.91 -9.00
CA LEU A 282 1.31 8.13 -9.13
C LEU A 282 0.44 9.32 -8.69
N PRO A 283 1.07 10.43 -8.29
CA PRO A 283 0.40 11.54 -7.63
C PRO A 283 -0.69 12.18 -8.48
N CYS A 284 -1.65 12.79 -7.80
CA CYS A 284 -2.72 13.54 -8.45
C CYS A 284 -2.23 14.79 -9.21
N ASN A 285 -1.04 15.32 -8.87
CA ASN A 285 -0.39 16.43 -9.57
C ASN A 285 0.53 15.99 -10.72
N TYR A 286 0.69 14.68 -10.96
CA TYR A 286 1.47 14.19 -12.09
C TYR A 286 0.60 14.12 -13.35
N HIS A 287 0.99 14.84 -14.40
CA HIS A 287 0.27 14.83 -15.67
C HIS A 287 0.71 13.64 -16.54
N PHE A 288 -0.11 12.59 -16.59
CA PHE A 288 0.15 11.46 -17.48
C PHE A 288 -0.04 11.86 -18.95
N SER A 289 1.04 11.90 -19.73
CA SER A 289 0.94 12.03 -21.18
C SER A 289 0.45 10.74 -21.85
N SER A 290 0.06 10.84 -23.12
CA SER A 290 -0.33 9.68 -23.92
C SER A 290 0.78 8.62 -24.01
N ASP A 291 2.05 9.05 -23.97
CA ASP A 291 3.20 8.17 -24.12
C ASP A 291 3.44 7.36 -22.84
N VAL A 292 3.28 7.99 -21.67
CA VAL A 292 3.34 7.29 -20.37
C VAL A 292 2.23 6.25 -20.28
N LEU A 293 0.98 6.61 -20.60
CA LEU A 293 -0.15 5.67 -20.60
C LEU A 293 0.07 4.50 -21.58
N GLN A 294 0.70 4.77 -22.73
CA GLN A 294 1.06 3.73 -23.69
C GLN A 294 2.09 2.77 -23.09
N VAL A 295 3.15 3.29 -22.46
CA VAL A 295 4.17 2.46 -21.81
C VAL A 295 3.60 1.64 -20.66
N ILE A 296 2.66 2.18 -19.88
CA ILE A 296 1.92 1.44 -18.85
C ILE A 296 1.18 0.26 -19.49
N ALA A 297 0.40 0.50 -20.54
CA ALA A 297 -0.37 -0.53 -21.22
C ALA A 297 0.51 -1.63 -21.83
N ASP A 298 1.66 -1.26 -22.39
CA ASP A 298 2.57 -2.19 -23.07
C ASP A 298 3.45 -2.99 -22.10
N THR A 299 3.81 -2.40 -20.95
CA THR A 299 4.77 -2.98 -20.01
C THR A 299 4.08 -3.68 -18.85
N LEU A 300 3.07 -3.05 -18.23
CA LEU A 300 2.44 -3.50 -16.98
C LEU A 300 1.22 -4.41 -17.24
N THR A 301 1.44 -5.50 -17.97
CA THR A 301 0.36 -6.44 -18.33
C THR A 301 -0.23 -7.19 -17.12
N GLY A 302 0.52 -7.28 -16.02
CA GLY A 302 0.11 -7.89 -14.75
C GLY A 302 -0.62 -6.95 -13.79
N LEU A 303 -0.96 -5.73 -14.20
CA LEU A 303 -1.54 -4.71 -13.33
C LEU A 303 -2.94 -5.11 -12.83
N ILE A 304 -3.17 -4.95 -11.53
CA ILE A 304 -4.40 -5.27 -10.79
C ILE A 304 -5.14 -3.99 -10.39
N ALA A 305 -4.39 -2.97 -9.94
CA ALA A 305 -4.92 -1.68 -9.53
C ALA A 305 -4.08 -0.54 -10.14
N LEU A 306 -4.76 0.50 -10.62
CA LEU A 306 -4.12 1.69 -11.17
C LEU A 306 -4.83 2.94 -10.65
N ASP A 307 -4.07 3.89 -10.15
CA ASP A 307 -4.59 5.21 -9.81
C ASP A 307 -4.13 6.23 -10.85
N LEU A 308 -5.10 6.88 -11.50
CA LEU A 308 -4.89 7.99 -12.44
C LEU A 308 -5.63 9.25 -11.97
N SER A 309 -5.91 9.35 -10.67
CA SER A 309 -6.63 10.50 -10.10
C SER A 309 -5.89 11.81 -10.34
N GLY A 310 -6.63 12.92 -10.36
CA GLY A 310 -6.12 14.28 -10.60
C GLY A 310 -5.60 14.56 -12.02
N SER A 311 -5.50 13.54 -12.87
CA SER A 311 -5.00 13.68 -14.23
C SER A 311 -6.04 14.32 -15.16
N ASP A 312 -5.79 15.57 -15.54
CA ASP A 312 -6.69 16.40 -16.33
C ASP A 312 -6.67 16.11 -17.85
N GLN A 313 -5.56 15.55 -18.35
CA GLN A 313 -5.33 15.26 -19.78
C GLN A 313 -5.63 13.81 -20.20
N LEU A 314 -6.23 13.00 -19.33
CA LEU A 314 -6.57 11.62 -19.68
C LEU A 314 -7.57 11.56 -20.83
N THR A 315 -7.29 10.72 -21.82
CA THR A 315 -8.23 10.43 -22.91
C THR A 315 -9.02 9.15 -22.62
N PRO A 316 -10.32 9.10 -22.98
CA PRO A 316 -11.11 7.87 -22.89
C PRO A 316 -10.50 6.71 -23.70
N HIS A 317 -9.75 7.00 -24.76
CA HIS A 317 -9.04 5.99 -25.56
C HIS A 317 -7.84 5.41 -24.84
N GLY A 318 -7.04 6.23 -24.15
CA GLY A 318 -5.91 5.77 -23.34
C GLY A 318 -6.36 4.82 -22.23
N VAL A 319 -7.41 5.19 -21.50
CA VAL A 319 -8.00 4.34 -20.43
C VAL A 319 -8.53 3.02 -21.00
N ARG A 320 -9.25 3.04 -22.13
CA ARG A 320 -9.71 1.81 -22.80
C ARG A 320 -8.55 0.90 -23.20
N ARG A 321 -7.46 1.47 -23.73
CA ARG A 321 -6.29 0.71 -24.14
C ARG A 321 -5.65 0.01 -22.94
N ILE A 322 -5.49 0.70 -21.82
CA ILE A 322 -4.99 0.09 -20.57
C ILE A 322 -5.90 -1.06 -20.13
N ILE A 323 -7.23 -0.83 -20.09
CA ILE A 323 -8.18 -1.89 -19.74
C ILE A 323 -8.04 -3.09 -20.69
N GLN A 324 -7.85 -2.87 -21.99
CA GLN A 324 -7.70 -3.95 -22.97
C GLN A 324 -6.38 -4.72 -22.81
N GLN A 325 -5.26 -4.04 -22.52
CA GLN A 325 -3.93 -4.66 -22.45
C GLN A 325 -3.58 -5.24 -21.07
N CYS A 326 -4.25 -4.81 -20.01
CA CYS A 326 -4.03 -5.30 -18.65
C CYS A 326 -5.18 -6.25 -18.23
N PRO A 327 -5.15 -7.57 -18.54
CA PRO A 327 -6.23 -8.53 -18.26
C PRO A 327 -6.61 -8.69 -16.80
N LEU A 328 -5.68 -8.46 -15.88
CA LEU A 328 -5.86 -8.67 -14.45
C LEU A 328 -6.40 -7.44 -13.71
N LEU A 329 -6.60 -6.32 -14.42
CA LEU A 329 -7.01 -5.06 -13.83
C LEU A 329 -8.44 -5.17 -13.27
N THR A 330 -8.57 -4.84 -11.98
CA THR A 330 -9.83 -4.87 -11.22
C THR A 330 -10.29 -3.51 -10.75
N PHE A 331 -9.40 -2.52 -10.73
CA PHE A 331 -9.70 -1.19 -10.22
C PHE A 331 -8.89 -0.11 -10.95
N ILE A 332 -9.56 0.94 -11.41
CA ILE A 332 -8.95 2.19 -11.83
C ILE A 332 -9.59 3.34 -11.04
N ASN A 333 -8.77 4.11 -10.32
CA ASN A 333 -9.21 5.38 -9.73
C ASN A 333 -9.11 6.51 -10.78
N LEU A 334 -10.18 7.29 -10.92
CA LEU A 334 -10.32 8.41 -11.85
C LEU A 334 -10.82 9.68 -11.15
N LEU A 335 -10.72 9.75 -9.82
CA LEU A 335 -11.14 10.90 -9.03
C LEU A 335 -10.46 12.18 -9.54
N GLY A 336 -11.22 13.26 -9.71
CA GLY A 336 -10.66 14.55 -10.15
C GLY A 336 -10.22 14.60 -11.62
N THR A 337 -10.50 13.58 -12.42
CA THR A 337 -10.24 13.60 -13.87
C THR A 337 -11.40 14.26 -14.63
N ASN A 338 -11.16 14.69 -15.88
CA ASN A 338 -12.19 15.28 -16.75
C ASN A 338 -13.10 14.25 -17.43
N LEU A 339 -12.91 12.95 -17.15
CA LEU A 339 -13.64 11.85 -17.78
C LEU A 339 -15.06 11.76 -17.23
N ARG A 340 -16.01 11.55 -18.13
CA ARG A 340 -17.44 11.44 -17.80
C ARG A 340 -17.94 10.04 -18.10
N ARG A 341 -19.02 9.65 -17.42
CA ARG A 341 -19.72 8.38 -17.73
C ARG A 341 -20.17 8.27 -19.20
N THR A 342 -20.47 9.41 -19.84
CA THR A 342 -20.86 9.48 -21.26
C THR A 342 -19.73 9.13 -22.21
N ASP A 343 -18.47 9.28 -21.78
CA ASP A 343 -17.32 8.95 -22.59
C ASP A 343 -17.12 7.44 -22.74
N PHE A 344 -17.86 6.65 -21.94
CA PHE A 344 -17.89 5.19 -21.91
C PHE A 344 -19.32 4.66 -22.14
N PRO A 345 -19.88 4.79 -23.36
CA PRO A 345 -21.21 4.27 -23.70
C PRO A 345 -21.38 2.76 -23.42
N GLU A 346 -20.29 1.99 -23.40
CA GLU A 346 -20.24 0.57 -23.04
C GLU A 346 -20.82 0.30 -21.64
N LEU A 347 -20.67 1.27 -20.73
CA LEU A 347 -21.14 1.15 -19.35
C LEU A 347 -22.65 1.35 -19.23
N THR A 348 -23.27 2.02 -20.21
CA THR A 348 -24.70 2.36 -20.21
C THR A 348 -25.55 1.43 -21.09
N GLN A 349 -24.96 0.78 -22.10
CA GLN A 349 -25.72 0.04 -23.12
C GLN A 349 -26.07 -1.42 -22.78
N LEU A 350 -25.54 -2.00 -21.70
CA LEU A 350 -25.81 -3.41 -21.34
C LEU A 350 -27.03 -3.62 -20.41
N THR A 351 -27.83 -2.59 -20.14
CA THR A 351 -29.13 -2.72 -19.44
C THR A 351 -30.31 -2.70 -20.41
N TYR A 352 -30.32 -3.59 -21.41
CA TYR A 352 -31.53 -3.88 -22.17
C TYR A 352 -31.67 -5.37 -22.48
N HIS A 353 -31.62 -6.21 -21.43
CA HIS A 353 -32.37 -7.47 -21.42
C HIS A 353 -32.76 -7.83 -19.98
N GLY A 354 -34.02 -7.55 -19.62
CA GLY A 354 -34.83 -8.33 -18.68
C GLY A 354 -34.42 -8.37 -17.20
N SER A 355 -35.26 -7.72 -16.38
CA SER A 355 -35.39 -7.85 -14.91
C SER A 355 -34.18 -7.52 -14.04
N ASP A 356 -34.15 -6.28 -13.52
CA ASP A 356 -34.45 -6.15 -12.09
C ASP A 356 -34.96 -4.74 -11.74
N PHE A 357 -36.22 -4.72 -11.31
CA PHE A 357 -36.88 -3.55 -10.74
C PHE A 357 -36.57 -3.56 -9.24
N MET A 358 -36.25 -2.38 -8.71
CA MET A 358 -36.18 -2.02 -7.29
C MET A 358 -34.87 -2.32 -6.54
N HIS A 359 -33.96 -1.35 -6.60
CA HIS A 359 -33.57 -0.65 -5.38
C HIS A 359 -33.27 0.84 -5.69
N GLN A 360 -34.36 1.60 -5.89
CA GLN A 360 -34.35 3.03 -5.57
C GLN A 360 -34.51 3.16 -4.06
N LEU A 361 -33.42 3.44 -3.35
CA LEU A 361 -33.50 4.10 -2.04
C LEU A 361 -32.38 5.14 -1.94
N ASN A 362 -32.80 6.41 -2.02
CA ASN A 362 -32.18 7.58 -1.38
C ASN A 362 -30.76 8.00 -1.74
N GLU A 363 -30.52 8.36 -3.01
CA GLU A 363 -29.51 9.40 -3.30
C GLU A 363 -30.09 10.45 -4.22
N ARG A 364 -29.94 11.72 -3.83
CA ARG A 364 -30.24 12.89 -4.66
C ARG A 364 -29.55 12.72 -6.02
N PRO A 365 -30.12 13.20 -7.14
CA PRO A 365 -29.43 13.15 -8.42
C PRO A 365 -28.19 14.03 -8.31
N VAL A 366 -27.03 13.42 -8.09
CA VAL A 366 -25.77 14.16 -8.14
C VAL A 366 -25.62 14.56 -9.60
N LEU A 367 -25.66 15.86 -9.88
CA LEU A 367 -25.42 16.48 -11.19
C LEU A 367 -24.00 16.23 -11.73
N ASP A 368 -23.21 15.40 -11.06
CA ASP A 368 -21.84 15.11 -11.38
C ASP A 368 -21.77 13.87 -12.27
N ASN A 369 -21.75 14.10 -13.59
CA ASN A 369 -21.52 13.04 -14.59
C ASN A 369 -20.05 12.57 -14.64
N THR A 370 -19.18 13.10 -13.77
CA THR A 370 -17.77 12.73 -13.68
C THR A 370 -17.62 11.27 -13.26
N LEU A 371 -16.77 10.55 -13.98
CA LEU A 371 -16.47 9.16 -13.72
C LEU A 371 -15.37 9.09 -12.66
N ARG A 372 -15.75 8.71 -11.44
CA ARG A 372 -14.82 8.69 -10.28
C ARG A 372 -13.93 7.45 -10.23
N TYR A 373 -14.39 6.31 -10.74
CA TYR A 373 -13.63 5.06 -10.79
C TYR A 373 -14.22 4.12 -11.84
N ILE A 374 -13.46 3.09 -12.22
CA ILE A 374 -13.91 1.94 -13.00
C ILE A 374 -13.59 0.68 -12.19
N ASP A 375 -14.61 -0.12 -11.87
CA ASP A 375 -14.47 -1.40 -11.17
C ASP A 375 -14.34 -2.58 -12.15
N GLY A 376 -14.04 -3.77 -11.63
CA GLY A 376 -13.85 -4.97 -12.45
C GLY A 376 -15.05 -5.29 -13.36
N ALA A 377 -16.28 -5.09 -12.87
CA ALA A 377 -17.50 -5.34 -13.65
C ALA A 377 -17.64 -4.35 -14.83
N ALA A 378 -17.32 -3.07 -14.61
CA ALA A 378 -17.29 -2.06 -15.65
C ALA A 378 -16.17 -2.35 -16.68
N MET A 379 -15.00 -2.80 -16.23
CA MET A 379 -13.90 -3.18 -17.12
C MET A 379 -14.27 -4.35 -18.03
N GLU A 380 -14.94 -5.39 -17.53
CA GLU A 380 -15.40 -6.49 -18.38
C GLU A 380 -16.30 -5.98 -19.51
N LYS A 381 -17.23 -5.06 -19.22
CA LYS A 381 -18.08 -4.45 -20.25
C LYS A 381 -17.26 -3.72 -21.31
N ILE A 382 -16.22 -2.99 -20.90
CA ILE A 382 -15.32 -2.25 -21.81
C ILE A 382 -14.48 -3.21 -22.66
N ARG A 383 -13.99 -4.32 -22.09
CA ARG A 383 -13.19 -5.34 -22.79
C ARG A 383 -13.98 -6.05 -23.89
N TYR A 384 -15.24 -6.38 -23.62
CA TYR A 384 -16.09 -7.14 -24.54
C TYR A 384 -17.02 -6.28 -25.39
N ALA A 385 -16.89 -4.95 -25.32
CA ALA A 385 -17.69 -4.05 -26.13
C ALA A 385 -17.38 -4.22 -27.63
N PRO A 386 -18.41 -4.30 -28.49
CA PRO A 386 -18.23 -4.32 -29.93
C PRO A 386 -17.48 -3.09 -30.46
N ALA A 387 -16.57 -3.31 -31.41
CA ALA A 387 -15.69 -2.27 -31.94
C ALA A 387 -16.39 -1.01 -32.52
N HIS A 388 -17.67 -1.14 -32.92
CA HIS A 388 -18.45 -0.02 -33.46
C HIS A 388 -18.92 0.99 -32.40
N ILE A 389 -18.88 0.64 -31.11
CA ILE A 389 -19.24 1.54 -30.01
C ILE A 389 -18.15 2.61 -29.80
N TYR A 390 -16.89 2.28 -30.09
CA TYR A 390 -15.75 3.20 -29.92
C TYR A 390 -15.74 4.37 -30.92
N ASN A 391 -16.36 4.22 -32.10
CA ASN A 391 -16.26 5.18 -33.20
C ASN A 391 -17.26 6.35 -33.14
N ASN A 392 -18.22 6.36 -32.22
CA ASN A 392 -19.26 7.38 -32.18
C ASN A 392 -18.85 8.68 -31.46
N ASN A 393 -17.66 8.74 -30.86
CA ASN A 393 -17.12 9.93 -30.19
C ASN A 393 -16.11 10.72 -31.05
N ASN A 394 -15.86 10.32 -32.30
CA ASN A 394 -14.85 10.93 -33.19
C ASN A 394 -15.30 12.20 -33.94
N ASN A 395 -16.46 12.79 -33.64
CA ASN A 395 -17.01 13.91 -34.42
C ASN A 395 -16.96 15.28 -33.75
N ASN A 396 -16.21 15.49 -32.66
CA ASN A 396 -16.10 16.81 -32.01
C ASN A 396 -14.67 17.28 -31.74
N SER A 397 -13.70 16.84 -32.53
CA SER A 397 -12.41 17.53 -32.69
C SER A 397 -12.52 18.43 -33.90
N ASN A 398 -12.79 19.71 -33.65
CA ASN A 398 -12.95 20.75 -34.66
C ASN A 398 -11.55 21.10 -35.22
N ASP A 399 -11.05 20.29 -36.16
CA ASP A 399 -9.94 20.68 -37.02
C ASP A 399 -10.45 21.75 -37.99
N GLY A 400 -10.27 23.01 -37.60
CA GLY A 400 -10.39 24.16 -38.47
C GLY A 400 -9.29 24.13 -39.53
N VAL A 401 -9.52 23.38 -40.61
CA VAL A 401 -8.81 23.57 -41.88
C VAL A 401 -9.52 24.69 -42.61
N ASP A 402 -8.93 25.89 -42.52
CA ASP A 402 -9.34 27.08 -43.27
C ASP A 402 -8.91 26.93 -44.74
N ASP A 403 -9.74 26.22 -45.51
CA ASP A 403 -9.68 26.23 -46.97
C ASP A 403 -10.27 27.57 -47.48
N THR A 404 -9.41 28.59 -47.59
CA THR A 404 -9.69 29.75 -48.45
C THR A 404 -8.90 29.65 -49.76
N ASP A 405 -9.37 28.76 -50.63
CA ASP A 405 -9.08 28.81 -52.05
C ASP A 405 -10.19 29.64 -52.72
N ASN A 406 -9.95 30.94 -52.91
CA ASN A 406 -10.78 31.76 -53.79
C ASN A 406 -9.89 32.43 -54.85
N ARG A 407 -10.02 31.92 -56.06
CA ARG A 407 -9.41 32.43 -57.29
C ARG A 407 -10.13 33.67 -57.81
N ASP A 408 -9.35 34.48 -58.53
CA ASP A 408 -9.71 35.39 -59.63
C ASP A 408 -10.52 36.66 -59.32
N ALA A 409 -9.80 37.80 -59.29
CA ALA A 409 -9.99 38.97 -60.16
C ALA A 409 -8.91 40.05 -59.92
#